data_AF-A0A1G6UVM3-F1
#
_entry.id   AF-A0A1G6UVM3-F1
#
_cell.length_a   1.000
_cell.length_b   1.000
_cell.length_c   1.000
_cell.angle_alpha   90.00
_cell.angle_beta   90.00
_cell.angle_gamma   90.00
#
_symmetry.space_group_name_H-M   'P 1'
#
loop_
_entity.id
_entity.type
_entity.pdbx_description
1 polymer ?
#
loop_
_entity_poly.entity_id
_entity_poly.type
_entity_poly.pdbx_seq_one_letter_code
_entity_poly.pdbx_strand_id
1 'polypeptide(L)'
;MKTLTLIKVVSLSSVLMMAMAFSCQDHQVPEPVSNCDRVDGTPRAFPCEFEITKLEFLRKNTSQVVKTVLPGSPDVQLSSRDALRFNYGSSREYAIADFRVRVHVKRIAAASFLPVGGYEITYYQLSDPVPPFPAAYDDIFDPSLWSAPPSSPSNPITNLDMLVGETRTVETELNMVFDFMGGPQVFGEIVIGIVNNSTTHTLVAAPYKYDRLRDVHEARIPFKPSVYGEM
;
A
#
# COMPACT_ATOMS: atom_id res chain seq x y z
N MET A 1 57.30 -31.05 -21.60
CA MET A 1 55.91 -30.80 -22.06
C MET A 1 54.84 -30.81 -20.96
N LYS A 2 55.10 -31.22 -19.70
CA LYS A 2 54.09 -31.25 -18.63
C LYS A 2 53.87 -29.91 -17.90
N THR A 3 54.85 -29.01 -17.92
CA THR A 3 54.80 -27.70 -17.25
C THR A 3 53.95 -26.66 -17.97
N LEU A 4 53.84 -26.74 -19.31
CA LEU A 4 52.99 -25.81 -20.09
C LEU A 4 51.49 -26.00 -19.84
N THR A 5 51.06 -27.22 -19.51
CA THR A 5 49.65 -27.55 -19.26
C THR A 5 49.18 -26.97 -17.93
N LEU A 6 50.05 -26.96 -16.93
CA LEU A 6 49.72 -26.46 -15.59
C LEU A 6 49.54 -24.94 -15.56
N ILE A 7 50.38 -24.21 -16.31
CA ILE A 7 50.29 -22.74 -16.44
C ILE A 7 48.97 -22.33 -17.13
N LYS A 8 48.53 -23.08 -18.15
CA LYS A 8 47.27 -22.81 -18.87
C LYS A 8 46.02 -23.04 -18.01
N VAL A 9 46.05 -24.02 -17.11
CA VAL A 9 44.92 -24.30 -16.21
C VAL A 9 44.80 -23.20 -15.16
N VAL A 10 45.92 -22.77 -14.56
CA VAL A 10 45.92 -21.69 -13.55
C VAL A 10 45.45 -20.36 -14.13
N SER A 11 45.86 -20.01 -15.37
CA SER A 11 45.40 -18.77 -16.01
C SER A 11 43.91 -18.79 -16.35
N LEU A 12 43.34 -19.95 -16.69
CA LEU A 12 41.91 -20.05 -16.99
C LEU A 12 41.07 -19.93 -15.72
N SER A 13 41.54 -20.50 -14.61
CA SER A 13 40.89 -20.38 -13.30
C SER A 13 40.88 -18.94 -12.79
N SER A 14 41.97 -18.18 -12.97
CA SER A 14 42.01 -16.78 -12.53
C SER A 14 41.07 -15.88 -13.34
N VAL A 15 40.94 -16.09 -14.64
CA VAL A 15 40.00 -15.33 -15.50
C VAL A 15 38.56 -15.63 -15.11
N LEU A 16 38.24 -16.90 -14.80
CA LEU A 16 36.89 -17.30 -14.39
C LEU A 16 36.49 -16.70 -13.03
N MET A 17 37.42 -16.71 -12.05
CA MET A 17 37.17 -16.09 -10.74
C MET A 17 37.02 -14.57 -10.83
N MET A 18 37.82 -13.90 -11.68
CA MET A 18 37.71 -12.47 -11.90
C MET A 18 36.36 -12.11 -12.57
N ALA A 19 35.91 -12.90 -13.55
CA ALA A 19 34.62 -12.70 -14.21
C ALA A 19 33.42 -12.89 -13.26
N MET A 20 33.48 -13.85 -12.33
CA MET A 20 32.46 -14.00 -11.29
C MET A 20 32.48 -12.85 -10.29
N ALA A 21 33.66 -12.34 -9.92
CA ALA A 21 33.78 -11.21 -8.98
C ALA A 21 33.21 -9.90 -9.55
N PHE A 22 33.40 -9.65 -10.86
CA PHE A 22 32.82 -8.47 -11.53
C PHE A 22 31.34 -8.63 -11.88
N SER A 23 30.81 -9.87 -11.99
CA SER A 23 29.37 -10.11 -12.16
C SER A 23 28.54 -9.72 -10.93
N CYS A 24 29.14 -9.61 -9.75
CA CYS A 24 28.44 -9.27 -8.50
C CYS A 24 28.45 -7.77 -8.17
N GLN A 25 29.16 -6.92 -8.93
CA GLN A 25 29.32 -5.50 -8.58
C GLN A 25 28.44 -4.53 -9.37
N ASP A 26 27.70 -4.97 -10.39
CA ASP A 26 26.94 -4.07 -11.28
C ASP A 26 25.42 -4.09 -11.07
N HIS A 27 24.97 -4.75 -10.01
CA HIS A 27 23.63 -4.55 -9.49
C HIS A 27 23.77 -3.89 -8.13
N GLN A 28 23.85 -2.55 -8.11
CA GLN A 28 23.35 -1.83 -6.94
C GLN A 28 21.89 -2.20 -6.81
N VAL A 29 21.60 -3.28 -6.09
CA VAL A 29 20.27 -3.53 -5.56
C VAL A 29 20.01 -2.31 -4.70
N PRO A 30 19.05 -1.44 -5.07
CA PRO A 30 18.70 -0.32 -4.23
C PRO A 30 18.46 -0.86 -2.82
N GLU A 31 19.01 -0.21 -1.80
CA GLU A 31 18.71 -0.61 -0.43
C GLU A 31 17.18 -0.77 -0.32
N PRO A 32 16.71 -1.92 0.21
CA PRO A 32 15.28 -2.17 0.28
C PRO A 32 14.66 -0.99 1.02
N VAL A 33 13.76 -0.28 0.34
CA VAL A 33 13.00 0.80 0.96
C VAL A 33 12.30 0.16 2.16
N SER A 34 12.57 0.69 3.36
CA SER A 34 12.21 0.12 4.67
C SER A 34 10.72 -0.17 4.90
N ASN A 35 9.88 0.11 3.90
CA ASN A 35 8.43 0.01 3.94
C ASN A 35 7.89 -1.28 3.30
N CYS A 36 8.76 -2.15 2.80
CA CYS A 36 8.36 -3.41 2.15
C CYS A 36 8.47 -4.65 3.04
N ASP A 37 8.87 -4.49 4.29
CA ASP A 37 8.88 -5.61 5.23
C ASP A 37 7.46 -6.03 5.60
N ARG A 38 7.31 -7.33 5.85
CA ARG A 38 6.08 -7.90 6.37
C ARG A 38 5.80 -7.35 7.77
N VAL A 39 4.55 -7.45 8.22
CA VAL A 39 4.14 -6.98 9.55
C VAL A 39 4.91 -7.70 10.67
N ASP A 40 5.40 -8.92 10.43
CA ASP A 40 6.25 -9.67 11.36
C ASP A 40 7.74 -9.26 11.33
N GLY A 41 8.12 -8.30 10.48
CA GLY A 41 9.50 -7.82 10.30
C GLY A 41 10.36 -8.68 9.38
N THR A 42 9.83 -9.77 8.81
CA THR A 42 10.55 -10.56 7.81
C THR A 42 10.50 -9.89 6.43
N PRO A 43 11.53 -10.06 5.59
CA PRO A 43 11.51 -9.51 4.23
C PRO A 43 10.36 -10.08 3.40
N ARG A 44 9.73 -9.24 2.58
CA ARG A 44 8.77 -9.69 1.57
C ARG A 44 9.50 -10.50 0.48
N ALA A 45 8.80 -11.48 -0.09
CA ALA A 45 9.35 -12.39 -1.10
C ALA A 45 9.68 -11.67 -2.42
N PHE A 46 8.96 -10.59 -2.72
CA PHE A 46 9.18 -9.73 -3.87
C PHE A 46 9.29 -8.28 -3.42
N PRO A 47 10.15 -7.47 -4.07
CA PRO A 47 10.26 -6.05 -3.75
C PRO A 47 8.95 -5.33 -4.06
N CYS A 48 8.63 -4.34 -3.24
CA CYS A 48 7.49 -3.47 -3.44
C CYS A 48 7.75 -2.55 -4.62
N GLU A 49 6.76 -2.41 -5.49
CA GLU A 49 6.90 -1.61 -6.70
C GLU A 49 6.80 -0.11 -6.43
N PHE A 50 6.06 0.28 -5.39
CA PHE A 50 5.71 1.66 -5.11
C PHE A 50 6.00 2.06 -3.66
N GLU A 51 6.00 3.37 -3.46
CA GLU A 51 6.00 4.02 -2.15
C GLU A 51 4.91 5.09 -2.14
N ILE A 52 4.04 5.08 -1.13
CA ILE A 52 3.12 6.20 -0.89
C ILE A 52 3.86 7.20 0.00
N THR A 53 4.25 8.32 -0.61
CA THR A 53 5.07 9.34 0.05
C THR A 53 4.27 10.26 0.96
N LYS A 54 2.99 10.49 0.65
CA LYS A 54 2.02 11.21 1.48
C LYS A 54 0.59 11.05 0.98
N LEU A 55 -0.36 11.36 1.86
CA LEU A 55 -1.77 11.60 1.51
C LEU A 55 -2.14 13.04 1.79
N GLU A 56 -2.99 13.63 0.97
CA GLU A 56 -3.55 14.96 1.17
C GLU A 56 -5.07 14.89 1.14
N PHE A 57 -5.71 15.23 2.25
CA PHE A 57 -7.16 15.42 2.31
C PHE A 57 -7.51 16.77 1.70
N LEU A 58 -8.47 16.76 0.79
CA LEU A 58 -8.93 17.96 0.10
C LEU A 58 -10.26 18.45 0.69
N ARG A 59 -10.43 19.77 0.78
CA ARG A 59 -11.71 20.38 1.15
C ARG A 59 -12.76 20.10 0.08
N LYS A 60 -13.98 19.76 0.51
CA LYS A 60 -15.12 19.49 -0.39
C LYS A 60 -15.20 20.49 -1.54
N ASN A 61 -15.38 19.98 -2.75
CA ASN A 61 -15.54 20.76 -3.98
C ASN A 61 -14.37 21.73 -4.30
N THR A 62 -13.21 21.60 -3.66
CA THR A 62 -12.02 22.45 -3.93
C THR A 62 -10.72 21.65 -3.93
N SER A 63 -9.70 22.10 -4.65
CA SER A 63 -8.38 21.44 -4.62
C SER A 63 -7.51 21.88 -3.44
N GLN A 64 -8.09 22.56 -2.45
CA GLN A 64 -7.38 23.03 -1.26
C GLN A 64 -7.08 21.84 -0.33
N VAL A 65 -5.82 21.66 0.02
CA VAL A 65 -5.38 20.68 1.02
C VAL A 65 -5.76 21.18 2.41
N VAL A 66 -6.45 20.35 3.19
CA VAL A 66 -6.83 20.63 4.59
C VAL A 66 -5.97 19.89 5.59
N LYS A 67 -5.50 18.69 5.22
CA LYS A 67 -4.60 17.87 6.03
C LYS A 67 -3.67 17.06 5.14
N THR A 68 -2.49 16.77 5.67
CA THR A 68 -1.49 15.91 5.04
C THR A 68 -1.10 14.81 6.02
N VAL A 69 -1.07 13.57 5.55
CA VAL A 69 -0.56 12.41 6.27
C VAL A 69 0.77 12.03 5.67
N LEU A 70 1.77 11.84 6.53
CA LEU A 70 3.11 11.39 6.16
C LEU A 70 3.36 9.99 6.73
N PRO A 71 4.17 9.15 6.06
CA PRO A 71 4.65 7.90 6.65
C PRO A 71 5.24 8.14 8.04
N GLY A 72 4.82 7.35 9.04
CA GLY A 72 5.27 7.47 10.43
C GLY A 72 4.56 8.56 11.26
N SER A 73 3.67 9.36 10.68
CA SER A 73 2.80 10.32 11.39
C SER A 73 1.33 9.98 11.14
N PRO A 74 0.80 8.93 11.80
CA PRO A 74 -0.48 8.34 11.43
C PRO A 74 -1.68 9.18 11.85
N ASP A 75 -1.59 9.97 12.94
CA ASP A 75 -2.77 10.64 13.48
C ASP A 75 -3.21 11.83 12.61
N VAL A 76 -4.49 11.87 12.23
CA VAL A 76 -5.06 12.95 11.40
C VAL A 76 -6.41 13.42 11.95
N GLN A 77 -6.54 14.72 12.16
CA GLN A 77 -7.80 15.34 12.60
C GLN A 77 -8.51 16.01 11.42
N LEU A 78 -9.71 15.57 11.08
CA LEU A 78 -10.48 16.01 9.93
C LEU A 78 -11.77 16.70 10.37
N SER A 79 -12.19 17.73 9.63
CA SER A 79 -13.45 18.42 9.89
C SER A 79 -14.56 17.79 9.04
N SER A 80 -15.72 17.51 9.63
CA SER A 80 -16.91 17.06 8.89
C SER A 80 -17.35 18.09 7.84
N ARG A 81 -17.00 19.37 8.01
CA ARG A 81 -17.31 20.44 7.04
C ARG A 81 -16.52 20.32 5.74
N ASP A 82 -15.35 19.67 5.79
CA ASP A 82 -14.49 19.46 4.63
C ASP A 82 -14.85 18.16 3.87
N ALA A 83 -15.72 17.31 4.41
CA ALA A 83 -16.20 16.10 3.74
C ALA A 83 -17.12 16.43 2.54
N LEU A 84 -17.00 15.64 1.46
CA LEU A 84 -17.90 15.68 0.30
C LEU A 84 -19.34 15.38 0.71
N ARG A 85 -19.50 14.37 1.58
CA ARG A 85 -20.77 13.93 2.14
C ARG A 85 -20.56 13.56 3.59
N PHE A 86 -21.50 13.92 4.45
CA PHE A 86 -21.52 13.52 5.86
C PHE A 86 -22.96 13.14 6.21
N ASN A 87 -23.20 11.88 6.54
CA ASN A 87 -24.52 11.36 6.84
C ASN A 87 -24.52 10.56 8.14
N TYR A 88 -25.62 10.62 8.87
CA TYR A 88 -25.86 9.72 9.98
C TYR A 88 -26.51 8.42 9.50
N GLY A 89 -26.12 7.31 10.11
CA GLY A 89 -26.83 6.05 10.02
C GLY A 89 -28.26 6.19 10.54
N SER A 90 -29.14 5.29 10.09
CA SER A 90 -30.57 5.30 10.48
C SER A 90 -30.79 5.22 11.99
N SER A 91 -29.93 4.52 12.73
CA SER A 91 -29.96 4.44 14.20
C SER A 91 -29.25 5.60 14.90
N ARG A 92 -28.57 6.50 14.15
CA ARG A 92 -27.61 7.50 14.66
C ARG A 92 -26.49 6.93 15.53
N GLU A 93 -26.27 5.62 15.50
CA GLU A 93 -25.15 4.96 16.19
C GLU A 93 -23.86 5.04 15.37
N TYR A 94 -23.94 5.44 14.11
CA TYR A 94 -22.78 5.68 13.26
C TYR A 94 -23.01 6.87 12.34
N ALA A 95 -21.93 7.38 11.79
CA ALA A 95 -21.94 8.32 10.69
C ALA A 95 -20.96 7.88 9.61
N ILE A 96 -21.18 8.39 8.41
CA ILE A 96 -20.40 8.10 7.21
C ILE A 96 -19.92 9.44 6.66
N ALA A 97 -18.62 9.59 6.43
CA ALA A 97 -18.05 10.71 5.69
C ALA A 97 -17.24 10.27 4.49
N ASP A 98 -17.48 10.96 3.39
CA ASP A 98 -16.72 10.81 2.17
C ASP A 98 -15.72 11.96 2.08
N PHE A 99 -14.43 11.64 1.99
CA PHE A 99 -13.39 12.64 1.77
C PHE A 99 -12.72 12.41 0.43
N ARG A 100 -12.44 13.50 -0.28
CA ARG A 100 -11.55 13.44 -1.43
C ARG A 100 -10.10 13.45 -0.94
N VAL A 101 -9.32 12.47 -1.41
CA VAL A 101 -7.94 12.29 -1.01
C VAL A 101 -7.05 12.23 -2.23
N ARG A 102 -5.90 12.88 -2.12
CA ARG A 102 -4.84 12.87 -3.11
C ARG A 102 -3.68 12.04 -2.58
N VAL A 103 -3.38 10.96 -3.28
CA VAL A 103 -2.32 10.00 -2.96
C VAL A 103 -1.09 10.33 -3.79
N HIS A 104 0.06 10.53 -3.14
CA HIS A 104 1.33 10.81 -3.81
C HIS A 104 2.18 9.56 -3.84
N VAL A 105 2.37 9.01 -5.03
CA VAL A 105 2.97 7.70 -5.26
C VAL A 105 4.28 7.87 -6.00
N LYS A 106 5.33 7.18 -5.55
CA LYS A 106 6.61 7.07 -6.24
C LYS A 106 6.82 5.62 -6.65
N ARG A 107 7.26 5.37 -7.89
CA ARG A 107 7.69 4.03 -8.29
C ARG A 107 9.13 3.80 -7.82
N ILE A 108 9.37 2.74 -7.07
CA ILE A 108 10.67 2.42 -6.46
C ILE A 108 11.31 1.15 -7.02
N ALA A 109 10.53 0.27 -7.64
CA ALA A 109 11.04 -0.92 -8.30
C ALA A 109 10.26 -1.24 -9.59
N ALA A 110 10.88 -2.06 -10.45
CA ALA A 110 10.20 -2.64 -11.59
C ALA A 110 9.15 -3.65 -11.12
N ALA A 111 8.14 -3.90 -11.96
CA ALA A 111 7.08 -4.83 -11.63
C ALA A 111 7.63 -6.26 -11.53
N SER A 112 7.37 -6.91 -10.38
CA SER A 112 7.75 -8.32 -10.21
C SER A 112 6.90 -9.23 -11.10
N PHE A 113 5.65 -8.83 -11.30
CA PHE A 113 4.70 -9.50 -12.19
C PHE A 113 3.94 -8.46 -13.00
N LEU A 114 3.65 -8.76 -14.27
CA LEU A 114 2.86 -7.88 -15.11
C LEU A 114 1.47 -7.67 -14.50
N PRO A 115 1.02 -6.43 -14.27
CA PRO A 115 -0.26 -6.15 -13.63
C PRO A 115 -1.42 -6.48 -14.59
N VAL A 116 -2.09 -7.61 -14.37
CA VAL A 116 -3.29 -7.98 -15.15
C VAL A 116 -4.47 -7.14 -14.65
N GLY A 117 -4.95 -6.21 -15.49
CA GLY A 117 -6.00 -5.25 -15.12
C GLY A 117 -5.49 -3.92 -14.53
N GLY A 118 -4.17 -3.72 -14.49
CA GLY A 118 -3.54 -2.51 -13.94
C GLY A 118 -3.35 -2.57 -12.41
N TYR A 119 -3.12 -1.41 -11.81
CA TYR A 119 -2.98 -1.26 -10.36
C TYR A 119 -4.25 -0.68 -9.76
N GLU A 120 -4.49 -0.98 -8.48
CA GLU A 120 -5.66 -0.48 -7.76
C GLU A 120 -5.23 0.23 -6.48
N ILE A 121 -5.84 1.39 -6.20
CA ILE A 121 -5.77 1.99 -4.87
C ILE A 121 -6.96 1.48 -4.09
N THR A 122 -6.68 0.75 -3.02
CA THR A 122 -7.67 0.23 -2.09
C THR A 122 -7.47 0.87 -0.73
N TYR A 123 -8.50 0.81 0.10
CA TYR A 123 -8.37 1.10 1.51
C TYR A 123 -9.20 0.13 2.33
N TYR A 124 -8.77 -0.10 3.56
CA TYR A 124 -9.47 -0.92 4.53
C TYR A 124 -9.28 -0.31 5.91
N GLN A 125 -10.26 -0.57 6.76
CA GLN A 125 -10.28 -0.12 8.14
C GLN A 125 -9.95 -1.30 9.06
N LEU A 126 -8.85 -1.17 9.78
CA LEU A 126 -8.42 -2.04 10.86
C LEU A 126 -9.06 -1.52 12.16
N SER A 127 -10.29 -1.92 12.43
CA SER A 127 -10.99 -1.65 13.69
C SER A 127 -11.69 -2.90 14.19
N ASP A 128 -11.99 -2.97 15.48
CA ASP A 128 -13.00 -3.89 16.00
C ASP A 128 -14.35 -3.63 15.29
N PRO A 129 -15.21 -4.64 15.11
CA PRO A 129 -16.42 -4.50 14.30
C PRO A 129 -17.36 -3.52 15.00
N VAL A 130 -17.80 -2.49 14.28
CA VAL A 130 -18.87 -1.59 14.74
C VAL A 130 -20.19 -2.15 14.20
N PRO A 131 -21.07 -2.71 15.05
CA PRO A 131 -22.40 -3.14 14.59
C PRO A 131 -23.17 -1.95 13.98
N PRO A 132 -23.91 -2.14 12.87
CA PRO A 132 -24.28 -3.39 12.21
C PRO A 132 -23.35 -3.80 11.04
N PHE A 133 -22.20 -3.15 10.85
CA PHE A 133 -21.31 -3.45 9.72
C PHE A 133 -20.40 -4.65 10.06
N PRO A 134 -20.54 -5.79 9.36
CA PRO A 134 -19.86 -7.03 9.73
C PRO A 134 -18.37 -7.08 9.35
N ALA A 135 -17.74 -5.97 8.95
CA ALA A 135 -16.36 -5.99 8.46
C ALA A 135 -15.47 -5.05 9.25
N ALA A 136 -15.23 -5.41 10.51
CA ALA A 136 -13.85 -5.36 10.95
C ALA A 136 -13.06 -6.30 10.05
N TYR A 137 -12.27 -5.75 9.14
CA TYR A 137 -11.25 -6.57 8.55
C TYR A 137 -10.21 -6.77 9.65
N ASP A 138 -10.18 -7.97 10.21
CA ASP A 138 -8.92 -8.46 10.74
C ASP A 138 -7.88 -8.27 9.62
N ASP A 139 -6.65 -7.87 9.98
CA ASP A 139 -5.55 -7.78 9.01
C ASP A 139 -5.29 -9.12 8.30
N ILE A 140 -5.97 -10.20 8.74
CA ILE A 140 -6.02 -11.51 8.13
C ILE A 140 -6.73 -11.45 6.77
N PHE A 141 -5.97 -11.82 5.75
CA PHE A 141 -6.40 -12.01 4.38
C PHE A 141 -7.31 -13.23 4.29
N ASP A 142 -8.60 -13.03 3.97
CA ASP A 142 -9.49 -14.11 3.54
C ASP A 142 -9.58 -14.14 2.00
N PRO A 143 -8.94 -15.12 1.34
CA PRO A 143 -8.98 -15.25 -0.12
C PRO A 143 -10.40 -15.44 -0.68
N SER A 144 -11.35 -15.92 0.14
CA SER A 144 -12.73 -16.16 -0.29
C SER A 144 -13.57 -14.88 -0.42
N LEU A 145 -13.17 -13.82 0.28
CA LEU A 145 -13.82 -12.50 0.22
C LEU A 145 -13.36 -11.67 -0.98
N TRP A 146 -12.36 -12.12 -1.74
CA TRP A 146 -11.81 -11.40 -2.90
C TRP A 146 -12.70 -11.43 -4.16
N SER A 147 -13.88 -12.04 -4.10
CA SER A 147 -14.85 -11.95 -5.22
C SER A 147 -15.46 -10.55 -5.38
N ALA A 148 -15.29 -9.68 -4.39
CA ALA A 148 -15.44 -8.23 -4.52
C ALA A 148 -14.65 -7.55 -3.38
N PRO A 149 -13.61 -6.74 -3.64
CA PRO A 149 -13.04 -5.91 -2.58
C PRO A 149 -14.18 -5.12 -1.91
N PRO A 150 -14.14 -4.92 -0.57
CA PRO A 150 -15.09 -4.07 0.11
C PRO A 150 -15.25 -2.78 -0.67
N SER A 151 -16.50 -2.43 -0.95
CA SER A 151 -16.93 -1.40 -1.90
C SER A 151 -16.25 -0.04 -1.69
N SER A 152 -15.04 0.11 -2.19
CA SER A 152 -14.47 1.37 -2.65
C SER A 152 -14.93 1.56 -4.11
N PRO A 153 -15.17 2.78 -4.60
CA PRO A 153 -15.44 3.01 -6.02
C PRO A 153 -14.34 2.36 -6.84
N SER A 154 -14.71 1.25 -7.48
CA SER A 154 -13.90 0.37 -8.32
C SER A 154 -13.52 1.08 -9.60
N ASN A 155 -12.67 2.10 -9.49
CA ASN A 155 -11.98 2.66 -10.64
C ASN A 155 -10.57 2.08 -10.63
N PRO A 156 -10.29 1.01 -11.40
CA PRO A 156 -8.92 0.55 -11.59
C PRO A 156 -8.08 1.74 -12.07
N ILE A 157 -6.99 2.02 -11.37
CA ILE A 157 -6.06 3.08 -11.78
C ILE A 157 -5.09 2.43 -12.74
N THR A 158 -5.47 2.44 -14.01
CA THR A 158 -4.59 2.01 -15.11
C THR A 158 -3.41 2.96 -15.32
N ASN A 159 -3.42 4.14 -14.67
CA ASN A 159 -2.43 5.19 -14.89
C ASN A 159 -1.24 5.17 -13.92
N LEU A 160 -0.89 4.03 -13.34
CA LEU A 160 0.35 3.85 -12.57
C LEU A 160 1.47 3.12 -13.36
N ASP A 161 1.35 3.07 -14.70
CA ASP A 161 2.47 2.69 -15.56
C ASP A 161 3.51 3.82 -15.60
N MET A 162 4.46 3.76 -14.68
CA MET A 162 5.44 4.78 -14.35
C MET A 162 6.86 4.25 -14.56
N LEU A 163 7.84 5.07 -14.90
CA LEU A 163 9.24 4.62 -14.82
C LEU A 163 9.72 4.56 -13.36
N VAL A 164 10.70 3.71 -13.05
CA VAL A 164 11.30 3.68 -11.70
C VAL A 164 11.91 5.05 -11.40
N GLY A 165 11.57 5.61 -10.23
CA GLY A 165 11.93 6.97 -9.80
C GLY A 165 10.89 8.03 -10.14
N GLU A 166 9.94 7.76 -11.05
CA GLU A 166 8.85 8.69 -11.34
C GLU A 166 7.92 8.84 -10.14
N THR A 167 7.31 10.01 -10.00
CA THR A 167 6.28 10.30 -8.99
C THR A 167 5.00 10.72 -9.69
N ARG A 168 3.86 10.20 -9.23
CA ARG A 168 2.53 10.58 -9.69
C ARG A 168 1.61 10.87 -8.52
N THR A 169 0.59 11.65 -8.84
CA THR A 169 -0.44 12.04 -7.91
C THR A 169 -1.77 11.50 -8.42
N VAL A 170 -2.48 10.76 -7.58
CA VAL A 170 -3.78 10.18 -7.92
C VAL A 170 -4.83 10.69 -6.93
N GLU A 171 -5.99 11.11 -7.42
CA GLU A 171 -7.12 11.48 -6.58
C GLU A 171 -8.10 10.31 -6.47
N THR A 172 -8.59 10.06 -5.26
CA THR A 172 -9.58 9.04 -4.94
C THR A 172 -10.53 9.56 -3.85
N GLU A 173 -11.57 8.79 -3.55
CA GLU A 173 -12.51 9.06 -2.47
C GLU A 173 -12.38 8.00 -1.39
N LEU A 174 -12.32 8.45 -0.13
CA LEU A 174 -12.36 7.57 1.04
C LEU A 174 -13.72 7.69 1.70
N ASN A 175 -14.47 6.60 1.72
CA ASN A 175 -15.66 6.44 2.53
C ASN A 175 -15.22 5.94 3.91
N MET A 176 -15.44 6.76 4.93
CA MET A 176 -15.09 6.44 6.31
C MET A 176 -16.38 6.28 7.11
N VAL A 177 -16.47 5.19 7.88
CA VAL A 177 -17.60 4.88 8.77
C VAL A 177 -17.13 4.97 10.22
N PHE A 178 -17.91 5.60 11.08
CA PHE A 178 -17.47 5.94 12.42
C PHE A 178 -18.60 5.93 13.45
N ASP A 179 -18.28 5.47 14.66
CA ASP A 179 -19.22 5.22 15.76
C ASP A 179 -19.64 6.53 16.44
N PHE A 180 -20.93 6.82 16.40
CA PHE A 180 -21.53 8.05 16.90
C PHE A 180 -22.00 7.92 18.35
N MET A 181 -21.04 8.05 19.26
CA MET A 181 -21.24 8.05 20.72
C MET A 181 -20.96 9.41 21.39
N GLY A 182 -21.14 10.54 20.68
CA GLY A 182 -21.21 11.88 21.31
C GLY A 182 -19.90 12.63 21.61
N GLY A 183 -18.79 12.33 20.91
CA GLY A 183 -17.52 13.05 21.03
C GLY A 183 -16.65 13.00 19.76
N PRO A 184 -15.44 13.61 19.74
CA PRO A 184 -14.49 13.45 18.64
C PRO A 184 -14.13 11.97 18.49
N GLN A 185 -14.42 11.42 17.32
CA GLN A 185 -14.40 9.97 17.12
C GLN A 185 -12.99 9.55 16.75
N VAL A 186 -12.33 8.78 17.61
CA VAL A 186 -11.03 8.17 17.32
C VAL A 186 -11.29 6.84 16.62
N PHE A 187 -10.66 6.66 15.47
CA PHE A 187 -10.87 5.52 14.61
C PHE A 187 -9.95 4.35 14.97
N GLY A 188 -10.29 3.18 14.43
CA GLY A 188 -9.26 2.19 14.10
C GLY A 188 -8.30 2.73 13.04
N GLU A 189 -7.22 2.00 12.79
CA GLU A 189 -6.25 2.37 11.78
C GLU A 189 -6.86 2.17 10.38
N ILE A 190 -6.87 3.19 9.53
CA ILE A 190 -7.19 3.02 8.11
C ILE A 190 -5.88 2.86 7.35
N VAL A 191 -5.85 1.90 6.43
CA VAL A 191 -4.71 1.71 5.54
C VAL A 191 -5.17 1.99 4.12
N ILE A 192 -4.52 2.94 3.45
CA ILE A 192 -4.58 3.04 1.99
C ILE A 192 -3.41 2.23 1.43
N GLY A 193 -3.68 1.42 0.41
CA GLY A 193 -2.66 0.63 -0.26
C GLY A 193 -2.80 0.60 -1.76
N ILE A 194 -1.70 0.24 -2.43
CA ILE A 194 -1.66 -0.05 -3.86
C ILE A 194 -1.57 -1.56 -4.06
N VAL A 195 -2.37 -2.11 -4.96
CA VAL A 195 -2.42 -3.53 -5.25
C VAL A 195 -2.01 -3.78 -6.70
N ASN A 196 -1.10 -4.75 -6.88
CA ASN A 196 -0.91 -5.47 -8.13
C ASN A 196 -1.58 -6.85 -7.97
N ASN A 197 -2.65 -7.10 -8.72
CA ASN A 197 -3.42 -8.35 -8.59
C ASN A 197 -2.57 -9.60 -8.89
N SER A 198 -1.65 -9.51 -9.84
CA SER A 198 -0.75 -10.61 -10.21
C SER A 198 0.22 -10.94 -9.07
N THR A 199 0.82 -9.92 -8.45
CA THR A 199 1.74 -10.10 -7.33
C THR A 199 1.00 -10.61 -6.10
N THR A 200 -0.17 -10.05 -5.81
CA THR A 200 -1.03 -10.46 -4.70
C THR A 200 -1.41 -11.94 -4.81
N HIS A 201 -1.91 -12.36 -5.97
CA HIS A 201 -2.26 -13.76 -6.21
C HIS A 201 -1.06 -14.70 -6.00
N THR A 202 0.13 -14.26 -6.41
CA THR A 202 1.36 -15.05 -6.22
C THR A 202 1.76 -15.14 -4.74
N LEU A 203 1.71 -14.04 -4.00
CA LEU A 203 2.08 -14.00 -2.59
C LEU A 203 1.15 -14.80 -1.69
N VAL A 204 -0.14 -14.85 -1.99
CA VAL A 204 -1.13 -15.62 -1.23
C VAL A 204 -1.01 -17.12 -1.54
N ALA A 205 -0.62 -17.48 -2.77
CA ALA A 205 -0.44 -18.87 -3.17
C ALA A 205 0.77 -19.53 -2.49
N ALA A 206 0.81 -20.86 -2.53
CA ALA A 206 2.01 -21.61 -2.16
C ALA A 206 3.16 -21.28 -3.14
N PRO A 207 4.43 -21.19 -2.67
CA PRO A 207 4.90 -21.52 -1.33
C PRO A 207 4.81 -20.37 -0.30
N TYR A 208 4.43 -19.17 -0.71
CA TYR A 208 4.57 -17.94 0.09
C TYR A 208 3.51 -17.79 1.18
N LYS A 209 2.25 -18.10 0.88
CA LYS A 209 1.12 -18.14 1.84
C LYS A 209 0.99 -16.87 2.70
N TYR A 210 1.03 -15.71 2.07
CA TYR A 210 0.82 -14.44 2.76
C TYR A 210 -0.63 -14.37 3.21
N ASP A 211 -0.82 -14.21 4.52
CA ASP A 211 -2.10 -14.26 5.20
C ASP A 211 -2.52 -12.89 5.72
N ARG A 212 -1.77 -11.82 5.41
CA ARG A 212 -2.11 -10.45 5.83
C ARG A 212 -2.27 -9.52 4.65
N LEU A 213 -3.32 -8.70 4.68
CA LEU A 213 -3.56 -7.67 3.66
C LEU A 213 -2.35 -6.75 3.57
N ARG A 214 -1.87 -6.26 4.71
CA ARG A 214 -0.70 -5.38 4.76
C ARG A 214 0.52 -5.96 4.04
N ASP A 215 0.73 -7.27 4.03
CA ASP A 215 1.93 -7.91 3.46
C ASP A 215 1.85 -8.12 1.94
N VAL A 216 0.65 -8.08 1.36
CA VAL A 216 0.46 -8.31 -0.09
C VAL A 216 0.43 -7.03 -0.91
N HIS A 217 0.27 -5.85 -0.29
CA HIS A 217 0.25 -4.57 -1.00
C HIS A 217 1.62 -4.18 -1.56
N GLU A 218 1.61 -3.49 -2.71
CA GLU A 218 2.81 -2.91 -3.32
C GLU A 218 3.25 -1.59 -2.68
N ALA A 219 2.35 -0.94 -1.96
CA ALA A 219 2.64 0.17 -1.08
C ALA A 219 1.50 0.32 -0.08
N ARG A 220 1.78 0.86 1.10
CA ARG A 220 0.76 1.13 2.11
C ARG A 220 1.10 2.39 2.91
N ILE A 221 0.08 3.11 3.35
CA ILE A 221 0.20 4.18 4.33
C ILE A 221 -0.92 4.04 5.37
N PRO A 222 -0.59 3.61 6.61
CA PRO A 222 -1.53 3.57 7.70
C PRO A 222 -1.74 4.98 8.27
N PHE A 223 -2.96 5.28 8.71
CA PHE A 223 -3.30 6.50 9.43
C PHE A 223 -4.47 6.28 10.37
N LYS A 224 -4.57 7.12 11.39
CA LYS A 224 -5.60 7.08 12.43
C LYS A 224 -6.39 8.38 12.34
N PRO A 225 -7.51 8.36 11.60
CA PRO A 225 -8.33 9.55 11.52
C PRO A 225 -9.00 9.83 12.87
N SER A 226 -9.41 11.09 13.01
CA SER A 226 -10.44 11.52 13.94
C SER A 226 -11.24 12.60 13.26
N VAL A 227 -12.57 12.56 13.36
CA VAL A 227 -13.45 13.53 12.71
C VAL A 227 -14.14 14.37 13.78
N TYR A 228 -14.06 15.68 13.61
CA TYR A 228 -14.71 16.67 14.47
C TYR A 228 -15.61 17.59 13.64
N GLY A 229 -16.61 18.19 14.27
CA GLY A 229 -17.44 19.20 13.63
C GLY A 229 -18.76 19.39 14.35
N GLU A 230 -19.31 20.60 14.22
CA GLU A 230 -20.54 21.00 14.91
C GLU A 230 -21.76 20.29 14.32
N MET A 231 -22.62 19.80 15.22
CA MET A 231 -23.99 19.34 14.94
C MET A 231 -24.83 20.43 14.30
#